data_AF-A0AAD7STB0-F1
#
_entry.id   AF-A0AAD7STB0-F1
#
_cell.length_a   1.000
_cell.length_b   1.000
_cell.length_c   1.000
_cell.angle_alpha   90.00
_cell.angle_beta   90.00
_cell.angle_gamma   90.00
#
_symmetry.space_group_name_H-M   'P 1'
#
loop_
_entity.id
_entity.type
_entity.pdbx_description
1 polymer ?
#
loop_
_entity_poly.entity_id
_entity_poly.type
_entity_poly.pdbx_seq_one_letter_code
_entity_poly.pdbx_strand_id
1 'polypeptide(L)'
;MGYWDLEEGKDCVQKTWITTKVATALGLVGSAYYIVAFQPDSALQALQKATAGTVTMASLGAIFGMATCLSAQARDKPDDPLNYFIGGCASGVFLGARTHNAMTGTTACLGLGTLAMLTKVGKMEGWRVVGPPKL
;
A
#
# COMPACT_ATOMS: atom_id res chain seq x y z
N MET A 1 -8.27 17.57 -1.35
CA MET A 1 -7.44 17.02 -2.45
C MET A 1 -7.27 15.53 -2.21
N GLY A 2 -7.70 14.72 -3.16
CA GLY A 2 -7.50 13.28 -3.17
C GLY A 2 -6.13 12.90 -3.72
N TYR A 3 -5.74 11.64 -3.53
CA TYR A 3 -4.45 11.09 -4.00
C TYR A 3 -4.22 11.29 -5.52
N TRP A 4 -5.30 11.18 -6.30
CA TRP A 4 -5.28 11.30 -7.76
C TRP A 4 -5.28 12.75 -8.28
N ASP A 5 -5.52 13.73 -7.42
CA ASP A 5 -5.49 15.15 -7.80
C ASP A 5 -4.06 15.73 -7.73
N LEU A 6 -3.14 14.99 -7.09
CA LEU A 6 -1.76 15.40 -6.88
C LEU A 6 -0.88 14.92 -8.04
N GLU A 7 0.14 15.71 -8.39
CA GLU A 7 1.06 15.37 -9.48
C GLU A 7 2.03 14.26 -9.04
N GLU A 8 2.20 13.26 -9.91
CA GLU A 8 3.23 12.23 -9.70
C GLU A 8 4.63 12.84 -9.82
N GLY A 9 5.51 12.52 -8.88
CA GLY A 9 6.89 13.01 -8.87
C GLY A 9 7.12 14.40 -8.26
N LYS A 10 6.08 15.17 -7.89
CA LYS A 10 6.25 16.48 -7.23
C LYS A 10 5.74 16.50 -5.80
N ASP A 11 4.50 16.05 -5.58
CA ASP A 11 3.85 16.11 -4.27
C ASP A 11 4.14 14.89 -3.39
N CYS A 12 5.41 14.49 -3.29
CA CYS A 12 5.81 13.20 -2.70
C CYS A 12 5.36 13.03 -1.25
N VAL A 13 5.57 14.06 -0.42
CA VAL A 13 5.21 14.01 1.00
C VAL A 13 3.71 13.86 1.17
N GLN A 14 2.93 14.59 0.38
CA GLN A 14 1.48 14.59 0.49
C GLN A 14 0.86 13.29 -0.02
N LYS A 15 1.34 12.74 -1.14
CA LYS A 15 0.94 11.41 -1.64
C LYS A 15 1.33 10.30 -0.67
N THR A 16 2.53 10.37 -0.10
CA THR A 16 3.00 9.42 0.94
C THR A 16 2.13 9.49 2.18
N TRP A 17 1.79 10.69 2.64
CA TRP A 17 0.92 10.87 3.79
C TRP A 17 -0.47 10.28 3.57
N ILE A 18 -1.06 10.51 2.39
CA ILE A 18 -2.37 9.96 2.04
C ILE A 18 -2.33 8.43 1.99
N THR A 19 -1.33 7.84 1.32
CA THR A 19 -1.19 6.38 1.23
C THR A 19 -0.92 5.74 2.60
N THR A 20 -0.11 6.39 3.44
CA THR A 20 0.12 5.96 4.84
C THR A 20 -1.16 5.96 5.65
N LYS A 21 -1.98 7.02 5.54
CA LYS A 21 -3.28 7.11 6.23
C LYS A 21 -4.24 6.01 5.80
N VAL A 22 -4.38 5.79 4.50
CA VAL A 22 -5.25 4.73 3.96
C VAL A 22 -4.77 3.36 4.45
N ALA A 23 -3.47 3.09 4.38
CA ALA A 23 -2.92 1.82 4.83
C ALA A 23 -3.06 1.63 6.35
N THR A 24 -2.92 2.70 7.14
CA THR A 24 -3.15 2.69 8.59
C THR A 24 -4.61 2.35 8.91
N ALA A 25 -5.57 2.95 8.21
CA ALA A 25 -6.99 2.65 8.38
C ALA A 25 -7.28 1.18 8.04
N LEU A 26 -6.74 0.67 6.93
CA LEU A 26 -6.86 -0.75 6.56
C LEU A 26 -6.21 -1.66 7.60
N GLY A 27 -5.06 -1.27 8.16
CA GLY A 27 -4.40 -1.99 9.23
C GLY A 27 -5.22 -2.05 10.52
N LEU A 28 -5.88 -0.96 10.91
CA LEU A 28 -6.77 -0.94 12.07
C LEU A 28 -7.99 -1.85 11.86
N VAL A 29 -8.62 -1.78 10.68
CA VAL A 29 -9.75 -2.66 10.34
C VAL A 29 -9.31 -4.11 10.34
N GLY A 30 -8.18 -4.43 9.71
CA GLY A 30 -7.62 -5.79 9.69
C GLY A 30 -7.29 -6.31 11.10
N SER A 31 -6.67 -5.47 11.94
CA SER A 31 -6.40 -5.79 13.34
C SER A 31 -7.67 -6.04 14.15
N ALA A 32 -8.74 -5.26 13.92
CA ALA A 32 -10.02 -5.46 14.58
C ALA A 32 -10.64 -6.83 14.22
N TYR A 33 -10.67 -7.17 12.93
CA TYR A 33 -11.13 -8.50 12.49
C TYR A 33 -10.28 -9.62 13.06
N TYR A 34 -8.94 -9.45 13.07
CA TYR A 34 -8.03 -10.45 13.60
C TYR A 34 -8.27 -10.72 15.09
N ILE A 35 -8.47 -9.68 15.91
CA ILE A 35 -8.74 -9.81 17.35
C ILE A 35 -10.10 -10.47 17.61
N VAL A 36 -11.12 -10.14 16.81
CA VAL A 36 -12.45 -10.74 16.92
C VAL A 36 -12.42 -12.23 16.56
N ALA A 37 -11.70 -12.60 15.50
CA ALA A 37 -11.59 -13.99 15.05
C ALA A 37 -10.65 -14.82 15.95
N PHE A 38 -9.57 -14.23 16.44
CA PHE A 38 -8.55 -14.86 17.27
C PHE A 38 -8.40 -14.10 18.58
N GLN A 39 -9.26 -14.44 19.54
CA GLN A 39 -9.29 -13.75 20.83
C GLN A 39 -7.96 -13.90 21.57
N PRO A 40 -7.30 -12.79 21.95
CA PRO A 40 -6.09 -12.83 22.76
C PRO A 40 -6.44 -13.05 24.23
N ASP A 41 -5.53 -13.69 24.97
CA ASP A 41 -5.72 -14.01 26.39
C ASP A 41 -5.73 -12.76 27.29
N SER A 42 -5.28 -11.61 26.78
CA SER A 42 -5.23 -10.34 27.53
C SER A 42 -5.39 -9.11 26.64
N ALA A 43 -5.88 -8.02 27.25
CA ALA A 43 -6.00 -6.72 26.59
C ALA A 43 -4.65 -6.15 26.13
N LEU A 44 -3.57 -6.41 26.88
CA LEU A 44 -2.23 -5.97 26.50
C LEU A 44 -1.73 -6.68 25.24
N GLN A 45 -1.94 -8.00 25.14
CA GLN A 45 -1.62 -8.74 23.93
C GLN A 45 -2.45 -8.27 22.73
N ALA A 46 -3.74 -7.97 22.95
CA ALA A 46 -4.60 -7.39 21.91
C ALA A 46 -4.01 -6.08 21.36
N LEU A 47 -3.64 -5.18 22.27
CA LEU A 47 -3.05 -3.89 21.92
C LEU A 47 -1.72 -4.04 21.19
N GLN A 48 -0.85 -4.94 21.64
CA GLN A 48 0.44 -5.21 20.99
C GLN A 48 0.24 -5.74 19.56
N LYS A 49 -0.67 -6.71 19.37
CA LYS A 49 -0.97 -7.27 18.04
C LYS A 49 -1.59 -6.21 17.12
N ALA A 50 -2.56 -5.44 17.62
CA ALA A 50 -3.16 -4.35 16.85
C ALA A 50 -2.12 -3.34 16.42
N THR A 51 -1.30 -2.87 17.36
CA THR A 51 -0.25 -1.88 17.10
C THR A 51 0.77 -2.39 16.09
N ALA A 52 1.28 -3.62 16.28
CA ALA A 52 2.25 -4.21 15.37
C ALA A 52 1.69 -4.37 13.95
N GLY A 53 0.44 -4.82 13.81
CA GLY A 53 -0.23 -4.95 12.52
C GLY A 53 -0.46 -3.59 11.84
N THR A 54 -1.00 -2.63 12.58
CA THR A 54 -1.28 -1.28 12.06
C THR A 54 -0.01 -0.54 11.66
N VAL A 55 1.05 -0.59 12.47
CA VAL A 55 2.34 0.03 12.12
C VAL A 55 2.93 -0.62 10.88
N THR A 56 2.87 -1.95 10.77
CA THR A 56 3.35 -2.65 9.56
C THR A 56 2.61 -2.16 8.31
N MET A 57 1.28 -2.07 8.36
CA MET A 57 0.48 -1.55 7.25
C MET A 57 0.77 -0.08 6.94
N ALA A 58 0.93 0.76 7.97
CA ALA A 58 1.31 2.16 7.80
C ALA A 58 2.66 2.28 7.08
N SER A 59 3.66 1.50 7.48
CA SER A 59 4.97 1.45 6.83
C SER A 59 4.88 0.99 5.38
N LEU A 60 4.03 0.01 5.05
CA LEU A 60 3.80 -0.41 3.66
C LEU A 60 3.27 0.74 2.80
N GLY A 61 2.27 1.48 3.30
CA GLY A 61 1.72 2.65 2.61
C GLY A 61 2.76 3.75 2.42
N ALA A 62 3.57 4.03 3.44
CA ALA A 62 4.63 5.03 3.38
C ALA A 62 5.72 4.67 2.36
N ILE A 63 6.21 3.42 2.41
CA ILE A 63 7.24 2.92 1.48
C ILE A 63 6.70 2.93 0.05
N PHE A 64 5.45 2.51 -0.14
CA PHE A 64 4.78 2.59 -1.44
C PHE A 64 4.80 4.03 -1.98
N GLY A 65 4.25 4.99 -1.24
CA GLY A 65 4.14 6.38 -1.70
C GLY A 65 5.49 7.05 -1.97
N MET A 66 6.50 6.79 -1.14
CA MET A 66 7.85 7.31 -1.36
C MET A 66 8.51 6.66 -2.58
N ALA A 67 8.45 5.34 -2.70
CA ALA A 67 9.09 4.62 -3.79
C ALA A 67 8.43 4.93 -5.14
N THR A 68 7.11 5.09 -5.21
CA THR A 68 6.44 5.56 -6.44
C THR A 68 6.88 6.97 -6.82
N CYS A 69 6.98 7.87 -5.83
CA CYS A 69 7.35 9.26 -6.13
C CYS A 69 8.83 9.41 -6.52
N LEU A 70 9.73 8.71 -5.83
CA LEU A 70 11.17 8.73 -6.12
C LEU A 70 11.47 8.06 -7.47
N SER A 71 10.78 6.97 -7.82
CA SER A 71 10.94 6.35 -9.14
C SER A 71 10.40 7.23 -10.26
N ALA A 72 9.27 7.92 -10.04
CA ALA A 72 8.74 8.90 -10.98
C ALA A 72 9.72 10.06 -11.23
N GLN A 73 10.34 10.59 -10.18
CA GLN A 73 11.37 11.63 -10.29
C GLN A 73 12.65 11.12 -10.98
N ALA A 74 13.18 9.98 -10.54
CA ALA A 74 14.45 9.47 -11.06
C ALA A 74 14.38 9.04 -12.54
N ARG A 75 13.18 8.76 -13.06
CA ARG A 75 12.97 8.32 -14.44
C ARG A 75 12.45 9.43 -15.35
N ASP A 76 12.14 10.62 -14.83
CA ASP A 76 11.45 11.71 -15.53
C ASP A 76 10.20 11.25 -16.31
N LYS A 77 9.52 10.22 -15.79
CA LYS A 77 8.37 9.55 -16.41
C LYS A 77 7.24 9.41 -15.39
N PRO A 78 6.54 10.50 -15.05
CA PRO A 78 5.58 10.52 -13.94
C PRO A 78 4.37 9.58 -14.17
N ASP A 79 3.95 9.39 -15.41
CA ASP A 79 2.76 8.58 -15.74
C ASP A 79 3.04 7.10 -16.00
N ASP A 80 4.29 6.67 -15.94
CA ASP A 80 4.67 5.28 -16.19
C ASP A 80 4.14 4.35 -15.07
N PRO A 81 3.30 3.34 -15.38
CA PRO A 81 2.81 2.36 -14.40
C PRO A 81 3.92 1.57 -13.71
N LEU A 82 5.11 1.50 -14.31
CA LEU A 82 6.26 0.84 -13.72
C LEU A 82 6.67 1.49 -12.38
N ASN A 83 6.44 2.79 -12.20
CA ASN A 83 6.69 3.47 -10.92
C ASN A 83 5.84 2.86 -9.79
N TYR A 84 4.57 2.54 -10.10
CA TYR A 84 3.65 1.88 -9.15
C TYR A 84 4.06 0.44 -8.88
N PHE A 85 4.58 -0.27 -9.90
CA PHE A 85 5.17 -1.59 -9.72
C PHE A 85 6.36 -1.55 -8.75
N ILE A 86 7.28 -0.59 -8.92
CA ILE A 86 8.42 -0.41 -8.02
C ILE A 86 7.95 -0.12 -6.59
N GLY A 87 6.96 0.76 -6.41
CA GLY A 87 6.40 1.05 -5.10
C GLY A 87 5.76 -0.17 -4.43
N GLY A 88 4.99 -0.96 -5.20
CA GLY A 88 4.39 -2.20 -4.72
C GLY A 88 5.45 -3.25 -4.38
N CYS A 89 6.50 -3.37 -5.20
CA CYS A 89 7.60 -4.29 -4.91
C CYS A 89 8.39 -3.88 -3.67
N ALA A 90 8.71 -2.59 -3.50
CA ALA A 90 9.43 -2.07 -2.34
C ALA A 90 8.68 -2.34 -1.03
N SER A 91 7.36 -2.13 -1.03
CA SER A 91 6.52 -2.47 0.12
C SER A 91 6.46 -3.99 0.36
N GLY A 92 6.38 -4.81 -0.69
CA GLY A 92 6.46 -6.28 -0.58
C GLY A 92 7.78 -6.79 0.02
N VAL A 93 8.91 -6.23 -0.39
CA VAL A 93 10.23 -6.57 0.18
C VAL A 93 10.29 -6.18 1.66
N PHE A 94 9.75 -5.02 2.04
CA PHE A 94 9.65 -4.63 3.44
C PHE A 94 8.78 -5.60 4.25
N LEU A 95 7.67 -6.10 3.69
CA LEU A 95 6.86 -7.12 4.34
C LEU A 95 7.65 -8.41 4.57
N GLY A 96 8.47 -8.82 3.58
CA GLY A 96 9.40 -9.95 3.71
C GLY A 96 10.41 -9.74 4.83
N ALA A 97 11.00 -8.55 4.92
CA ALA A 97 11.91 -8.19 6.00
C ALA A 97 11.21 -8.23 7.38
N ARG A 98 9.99 -7.69 7.47
CA ARG A 98 9.20 -7.66 8.70
C ARG A 98 8.77 -9.04 9.19
N THR A 99 8.53 -9.95 8.25
CA THR A 99 8.14 -11.36 8.51
C THR A 99 9.34 -12.31 8.56
N HIS A 100 10.57 -11.80 8.35
CA HIS A 100 11.81 -12.58 8.29
C HIS A 100 11.75 -13.73 7.28
N ASN A 101 11.07 -13.53 6.14
CA ASN A 101 10.88 -14.57 5.13
C ASN A 101 11.07 -14.01 3.71
N ALA A 102 12.12 -14.48 3.04
CA ALA A 102 12.45 -14.09 1.67
C ALA A 102 11.36 -14.49 0.67
N MET A 103 10.74 -15.66 0.84
CA MET A 103 9.66 -16.12 -0.04
C MET A 103 8.44 -15.21 0.07
N THR A 104 8.05 -14.81 1.29
CA THR A 104 6.99 -13.83 1.52
C THR A 104 7.33 -12.49 0.87
N GLY A 105 8.59 -12.05 0.95
CA GLY A 105 9.04 -10.82 0.30
C GLY A 105 8.93 -10.86 -1.22
N THR A 106 9.38 -11.94 -1.86
CA THR A 106 9.33 -12.10 -3.31
C THR A 106 7.90 -12.22 -3.81
N THR A 107 7.06 -13.03 -3.18
CA THR A 107 5.65 -13.19 -3.57
C THR A 107 4.86 -11.91 -3.34
N ALA A 108 5.09 -11.21 -2.22
CA ALA A 108 4.47 -9.92 -1.95
C ALA A 108 4.94 -8.85 -2.94
N CYS A 109 6.22 -8.84 -3.32
CA CYS A 109 6.72 -7.89 -4.31
C CYS A 109 5.99 -8.04 -5.65
N LEU A 110 5.90 -9.27 -6.16
CA LEU A 110 5.20 -9.53 -7.42
C LEU A 110 3.69 -9.26 -7.29
N GLY A 111 3.06 -9.74 -6.21
CA GLY A 111 1.62 -9.56 -6.00
C GLY A 111 1.21 -8.10 -5.84
N LEU A 112 1.85 -7.38 -4.91
CA LEU A 112 1.56 -5.96 -4.65
C LEU A 112 2.05 -5.07 -5.79
N GLY A 113 3.19 -5.38 -6.40
CA GLY A 113 3.73 -4.68 -7.55
C GLY A 113 2.78 -4.75 -8.75
N THR A 114 2.36 -5.95 -9.15
CA THR A 114 1.41 -6.13 -10.25
C THR A 114 0.06 -5.50 -9.95
N LEU A 115 -0.46 -5.65 -8.72
CA LEU A 115 -1.71 -5.00 -8.32
C LEU A 115 -1.60 -3.47 -8.46
N ALA A 116 -0.53 -2.86 -7.96
CA ALA A 116 -0.31 -1.43 -8.04
C ALA A 116 -0.13 -0.93 -9.49
N MET A 117 0.56 -1.71 -10.32
CA MET A 117 0.68 -1.40 -11.74
C MET A 117 -0.70 -1.38 -12.41
N LEU A 118 -1.52 -2.41 -12.15
CA LEU A 118 -2.87 -2.53 -12.70
C LEU A 118 -3.80 -1.42 -12.19
N THR A 119 -3.65 -0.93 -10.95
CA THR A 119 -4.45 0.20 -10.47
C THR A 119 -4.10 1.50 -11.20
N LYS A 120 -2.81 1.76 -11.50
CA LYS A 120 -2.41 2.91 -12.33
C LYS A 120 -2.91 2.75 -13.77
N VAL A 121 -2.74 1.58 -14.39
CA VAL A 121 -3.28 1.29 -15.74
C VAL A 121 -4.79 1.49 -15.78
N GLY A 122 -5.53 0.91 -14.84
CA GLY A 122 -6.98 1.08 -14.76
C GLY A 122 -7.41 2.53 -14.56
N LYS A 123 -6.62 3.35 -13.84
CA LYS A 123 -6.89 4.78 -13.73
C LYS A 123 -6.67 5.53 -15.04
N MET A 124 -5.62 5.19 -15.80
CA MET A 124 -5.32 5.81 -17.10
C MET A 124 -6.36 5.41 -18.16
N GLU A 125 -6.73 4.14 -18.21
CA GLU A 125 -7.72 3.58 -19.16
C GLU A 125 -9.17 3.81 -18.73
N GLY A 126 -9.41 4.41 -17.56
CA GLY A 126 -10.75 4.72 -17.07
C GLY A 126 -11.59 3.49 -16.67
N TRP A 127 -10.95 2.40 -16.25
CA TRP A 127 -11.63 1.20 -15.75
C TRP A 127 -12.51 1.53 -14.55
N ARG A 128 -13.76 1.04 -14.58
CA ARG A 128 -14.73 1.21 -13.48
C ARG A 128 -14.94 -0.13 -12.78
N VAL A 129 -14.27 -0.32 -11.64
CA VAL A 129 -14.43 -1.53 -10.81
C VAL A 129 -15.81 -1.57 -10.15
N VAL A 130 -16.31 -0.40 -9.74
CA VAL A 130 -17.65 -0.23 -9.19
C VAL A 130 -18.30 0.90 -9.96
N GLY A 131 -19.41 0.63 -10.62
CA GLY A 131 -20.16 1.60 -11.40
C GLY A 131 -21.66 1.31 -11.32
N PRO A 132 -22.51 2.29 -11.65
CA PRO A 132 -23.94 2.05 -11.75
C PRO A 132 -24.17 0.92 -12.78
N PRO A 133 -25.16 0.03 -12.53
CA PRO A 133 -25.49 -1.01 -13.48
C PRO A 133 -25.80 -0.35 -14.83
N LYS A 134 -25.13 -0.85 -15.88
CA LYS A 134 -25.45 -0.48 -17.25
C LYS A 134 -26.46 -1.48 -17.77
N LEU A 135 -27.52 -0.98 -18.39
CA LEU A 135 -28.49 -1.77 -19.14
C LEU A 135 -27.85 -2.31 -20.42
#